data_AF-A0A538HAS1-F1
#
_entry.id   AF-A0A538HAS1-F1
#
_cell.length_a   1.000
_cell.length_b   1.000
_cell.length_c   1.000
_cell.angle_alpha   90.00
_cell.angle_beta   90.00
_cell.angle_gamma   90.00
#
_symmetry.space_group_name_H-M   'P 1'
#
loop_
_entity.id
_entity.type
_entity.pdbx_description
1 polymer ?
#
loop_
_entity_poly.entity_id
_entity_poly.type
_entity_poly.pdbx_seq_one_letter_code
_entity_poly.pdbx_strand_id
1 'polypeptide(L)'
;MRAARFFALACLAGGLAGSVPSLGLSGSAPDSVSAQQACGRLEFISGLEAVFGRRKTHQQALAFRTQVTARGFVNANIIEGCDGFRVVVRGIDTFDVGVDLQSEARREGFLVTLECIQAKPLGRLEAIFGHGRDRPTATAIVNRADAAGFPGVKLRNDPCGGFEAYLAGFEDQREAEAFVAQAKARGFDVVLERN
;
A
#
# COMPACT_ATOMS: atom_id res chain seq x y z
N MET A 1 -41.02 43.63 -11.91
CA MET A 1 -40.80 45.01 -12.35
C MET A 1 -40.13 45.78 -11.22
N ARG A 2 -39.10 46.58 -11.56
CA ARG A 2 -38.52 47.77 -10.89
C ARG A 2 -39.00 48.07 -9.45
N ALA A 3 -38.12 48.36 -8.49
CA ALA A 3 -37.29 49.56 -8.57
C ALA A 3 -36.11 49.53 -7.58
N ALA A 4 -34.94 49.89 -8.12
CA ALA A 4 -33.84 50.49 -7.39
C ALA A 4 -34.09 52.00 -7.21
N ARG A 5 -33.50 52.57 -6.15
CA ARG A 5 -32.94 53.94 -6.02
C ARG A 5 -32.65 54.14 -4.53
N PHE A 6 -31.40 54.34 -4.14
CA PHE A 6 -30.76 55.63 -3.85
C PHE A 6 -29.52 55.25 -2.99
N PHE A 7 -28.39 55.95 -2.85
CA PHE A 7 -27.94 57.31 -3.08
C PHE A 7 -26.40 57.25 -3.19
N ALA A 8 -25.80 58.21 -3.89
CA ALA A 8 -24.36 58.39 -4.03
C ALA A 8 -23.65 58.74 -2.70
N LEU A 9 -22.34 58.45 -2.58
CA LEU A 9 -21.26 59.46 -2.47
C LEU A 9 -19.89 58.78 -2.28
N ALA A 10 -18.87 59.36 -2.92
CA ALA A 10 -17.46 59.03 -2.77
C ALA A 10 -16.84 59.76 -1.56
N CYS A 11 -15.84 59.16 -0.92
CA CYS A 11 -14.83 59.87 -0.12
C CYS A 11 -13.45 59.22 -0.32
N LEU A 12 -12.50 60.05 -0.78
CA LEU A 12 -11.06 59.82 -0.84
C LEU A 12 -10.42 60.05 0.54
N ALA A 13 -9.48 59.19 0.94
CA ALA A 13 -8.30 59.45 1.78
C ALA A 13 -7.56 58.11 1.94
N GLY A 14 -6.28 57.94 1.62
CA GLY A 14 -5.15 58.78 1.99
C GLY A 14 -4.54 58.23 3.28
N GLY A 15 -3.57 57.30 3.17
CA GLY A 15 -2.89 56.72 4.34
C GLY A 15 -1.61 55.99 3.96
N LEU A 16 -0.48 56.71 4.03
CA LEU A 16 0.87 56.14 4.06
C LEU A 16 1.14 55.61 5.47
N ALA A 17 1.48 54.33 5.62
CA ALA A 17 2.11 53.81 6.83
C ALA A 17 2.86 52.49 6.58
N GLY A 18 4.19 52.59 6.62
CA GLY A 18 5.11 51.57 7.16
C GLY A 18 5.12 50.18 6.55
N SER A 19 5.94 49.95 5.52
CA SER A 19 6.48 48.63 5.20
C SER A 19 7.58 48.27 6.21
N VAL A 20 7.16 47.73 7.36
CA VAL A 20 8.05 46.96 8.24
C VAL A 20 8.23 45.58 7.58
N PRO A 21 9.46 45.06 7.41
CA PRO A 21 9.65 43.68 6.96
C PRO A 21 9.19 42.75 8.10
N SER A 22 7.97 42.22 8.00
CA SER A 22 7.58 41.10 8.82
C SER A 22 8.40 39.89 8.40
N LEU A 23 9.31 39.53 9.29
CA LEU A 23 10.06 38.29 9.33
C LEU A 23 9.16 37.10 9.01
N GLY A 24 9.72 36.17 8.23
CA GLY A 24 9.02 35.07 7.60
C GLY A 24 8.06 34.34 8.53
N LEU A 25 6.79 34.30 8.13
CA LEU A 25 5.97 33.14 8.41
C LEU A 25 6.56 32.00 7.58
N SER A 26 7.40 31.19 8.23
CA SER A 26 7.55 29.78 7.89
C SER A 26 6.17 29.16 7.98
N GLY A 27 5.44 29.20 6.87
CA GLY A 27 4.32 28.31 6.64
C GLY A 27 4.88 26.90 6.55
N SER A 28 5.14 26.31 7.70
CA SER A 28 5.10 24.86 7.84
C SER A 28 3.66 24.49 7.50
N ALA A 29 3.37 24.31 6.22
CA ALA A 29 2.23 23.52 5.82
C ALA A 29 2.39 22.21 6.61
N PRO A 30 1.45 21.86 7.51
CA PRO A 30 1.50 20.52 8.05
C PRO A 30 1.37 19.62 6.83
N ASP A 31 2.40 18.81 6.59
CA ASP A 31 2.35 17.72 5.63
C ASP A 31 1.01 17.02 5.86
N SER A 32 0.09 17.17 4.91
CA SER A 32 -1.19 16.48 4.88
C SER A 32 -0.99 15.01 4.47
N VAL A 33 0.06 14.40 5.03
CA VAL A 33 0.45 13.00 4.86
C VAL A 33 0.52 12.38 6.25
N SER A 34 -0.56 12.43 7.02
CA SER A 34 -0.69 11.57 8.21
C SER A 34 -2.12 11.24 8.64
N ALA A 35 -3.13 11.64 7.85
CA ALA A 35 -4.52 11.29 8.13
C ALA A 35 -5.26 10.93 6.83
N GLN A 36 -4.78 9.94 6.07
CA GLN A 36 -5.73 9.05 5.43
C GLN A 36 -6.56 8.43 6.56
N GLN A 37 -7.70 9.07 6.84
CA GLN A 37 -8.81 8.50 7.58
C GLN A 37 -8.95 7.06 7.10
N ALA A 38 -8.88 6.12 8.04
CA ALA A 38 -8.92 4.70 7.78
C ALA A 38 -10.31 4.31 7.26
N CYS A 39 -10.57 4.61 5.99
CA CYS A 39 -11.75 4.13 5.31
C CYS A 39 -11.46 2.68 4.90
N GLY A 40 -12.25 1.77 5.45
CA GLY A 40 -12.07 0.32 5.28
C GLY A 40 -11.41 -0.37 6.47
N ARG A 41 -11.45 -1.70 6.44
CA ARG A 41 -10.87 -2.52 7.52
C ARG A 41 -9.36 -2.32 7.55
N LEU A 42 -8.81 -2.13 8.75
CA LEU A 42 -7.35 -2.16 8.94
C LEU A 42 -6.85 -3.55 8.53
N GLU A 43 -5.99 -3.59 7.52
CA GLU A 43 -5.32 -4.81 7.11
C GLU A 43 -4.08 -4.99 7.97
N PHE A 44 -4.09 -6.06 8.77
CA PHE A 44 -3.00 -6.45 9.64
C PHE A 44 -2.19 -7.63 9.07
N ILE A 45 -2.62 -8.15 7.92
CA ILE A 45 -2.01 -9.29 7.25
C ILE A 45 -1.87 -8.91 5.78
N SER A 46 -0.64 -8.87 5.29
CA SER A 46 -0.34 -8.71 3.88
C SER A 46 -0.73 -10.00 3.15
N GLY A 47 -1.12 -9.91 1.88
CA GLY A 47 -1.66 -11.07 1.19
C GLY A 47 -2.03 -10.81 -0.25
N LEU A 48 -2.09 -11.88 -1.05
CA LEU A 48 -2.71 -11.83 -2.36
C LEU A 48 -4.25 -11.90 -2.24
N GLU A 49 -4.93 -11.00 -2.94
CA GLU A 49 -6.39 -11.02 -3.10
C GLU A 49 -6.75 -11.26 -4.56
N ALA A 50 -7.70 -12.17 -4.80
CA ALA A 50 -8.42 -12.23 -6.06
C ALA A 50 -9.64 -11.32 -5.97
N VAL A 51 -9.57 -10.16 -6.62
CA VAL A 51 -10.65 -9.16 -6.62
C VAL A 51 -11.58 -9.44 -7.81
N PHE A 52 -12.80 -9.89 -7.51
CA PHE A 52 -13.83 -10.19 -8.52
C PHE A 52 -14.49 -8.93 -9.06
N GLY A 53 -14.50 -7.87 -8.28
CA GLY A 53 -15.05 -6.59 -8.70
C GLY A 53 -15.27 -5.62 -7.56
N ARG A 54 -15.51 -4.38 -7.97
CA ARG A 54 -15.71 -3.23 -7.08
C ARG A 54 -17.13 -2.68 -7.24
N ARG A 55 -17.78 -2.31 -6.15
CA ARG A 55 -19.17 -1.85 -6.10
C ARG A 55 -19.26 -0.60 -5.25
N LYS A 56 -20.22 0.28 -5.55
CA LYS A 56 -20.36 1.56 -4.85
C LYS A 56 -21.17 1.44 -3.56
N THR A 57 -22.08 0.48 -3.50
CA THR A 57 -22.92 0.26 -2.31
C THR A 57 -22.78 -1.15 -1.76
N HIS A 58 -23.04 -1.30 -0.46
CA HIS A 58 -22.99 -2.59 0.20
C HIS A 58 -23.98 -3.58 -0.42
N GLN A 59 -25.18 -3.12 -0.78
CA GLN A 59 -26.21 -3.96 -1.41
C GLN A 59 -25.79 -4.47 -2.79
N GLN A 60 -25.11 -3.64 -3.60
CA GLN A 60 -24.53 -4.08 -4.87
C GLN A 60 -23.43 -5.12 -4.65
N ALA A 61 -22.60 -4.95 -3.62
CA ALA A 61 -21.56 -5.92 -3.25
C ALA A 61 -22.16 -7.24 -2.77
N LEU A 62 -23.24 -7.22 -2.00
CA LEU A 62 -23.96 -8.40 -1.55
C LEU A 62 -24.54 -9.19 -2.73
N ALA A 63 -25.28 -8.52 -3.62
CA ALA A 63 -25.83 -9.16 -4.81
C ALA A 63 -24.73 -9.77 -5.69
N PHE A 64 -23.62 -9.06 -5.86
CA PHE A 64 -22.50 -9.57 -6.65
C PHE A 64 -21.77 -10.73 -5.97
N ARG A 65 -21.56 -10.68 -4.65
CA ARG A 65 -21.01 -11.79 -3.87
C ARG A 65 -21.86 -13.04 -4.04
N THR A 66 -23.19 -12.93 -3.99
CA THR A 66 -24.09 -14.08 -4.21
C THR A 66 -23.87 -14.73 -5.58
N GLN A 67 -23.68 -13.93 -6.63
CA GLN A 67 -23.35 -14.44 -7.97
C GLN A 67 -22.00 -15.17 -7.97
N VAL A 68 -20.98 -14.58 -7.36
CA VAL A 68 -19.63 -15.17 -7.25
C VAL A 68 -19.68 -16.49 -6.48
N THR A 69 -20.37 -16.55 -5.34
CA THR A 69 -20.52 -17.78 -4.56
C THR A 69 -21.33 -18.86 -5.28
N ALA A 70 -22.35 -18.46 -6.06
CA ALA A 70 -23.15 -19.39 -6.86
C ALA A 70 -22.35 -20.06 -7.99
N ARG A 71 -21.20 -19.49 -8.37
CA ARG A 71 -20.25 -20.07 -9.33
C ARG A 71 -19.14 -20.89 -8.68
N GLY A 72 -19.24 -21.18 -7.38
CA GLY A 72 -18.30 -22.06 -6.66
C GLY A 72 -17.23 -21.36 -5.84
N PHE A 73 -17.09 -20.03 -5.95
CA PHE A 73 -16.13 -19.25 -5.17
C PHE A 73 -16.69 -18.94 -3.75
N VAL A 74 -16.90 -19.99 -2.96
CA VAL A 74 -17.63 -19.94 -1.67
C VAL A 74 -16.96 -19.06 -0.60
N ASN A 75 -15.65 -18.84 -0.71
CA ASN A 75 -14.88 -17.98 0.19
C ASN A 75 -14.81 -16.50 -0.28
N ALA A 76 -15.72 -16.07 -1.16
CA ALA A 76 -15.83 -14.68 -1.54
C ALA A 76 -16.37 -13.83 -0.37
N ASN A 77 -15.65 -12.76 -0.06
CA ASN A 77 -15.91 -11.84 1.04
C ASN A 77 -16.09 -10.41 0.53
N ILE A 78 -16.86 -9.60 1.26
CA ILE A 78 -17.01 -8.17 0.98
C ILE A 78 -16.06 -7.40 1.87
N ILE A 79 -15.20 -6.58 1.27
CA ILE A 79 -14.28 -5.69 1.96
C ILE A 79 -14.66 -4.25 1.66
N GLU A 80 -14.94 -3.49 2.72
CA GLU A 80 -15.14 -2.04 2.62
C GLU A 80 -13.80 -1.33 2.43
N GLY A 81 -13.77 -0.30 1.59
CA GLY A 81 -12.65 0.60 1.39
C GLY A 81 -13.14 2.04 1.17
N CYS A 82 -12.21 2.96 0.90
CA CYS A 82 -12.51 4.39 0.75
C CYS A 82 -13.58 4.69 -0.30
N ASP A 83 -13.55 3.99 -1.43
CA ASP A 83 -14.36 4.32 -2.60
C ASP A 83 -15.51 3.33 -2.87
N GLY A 84 -15.87 2.54 -1.86
CA GLY A 84 -16.95 1.55 -1.89
C GLY A 84 -16.52 0.19 -1.35
N PHE A 85 -16.99 -0.87 -2.02
CA PHE A 85 -16.87 -2.26 -1.57
C PHE A 85 -16.19 -3.11 -2.64
N ARG A 86 -15.38 -4.07 -2.22
CA ARG A 86 -14.76 -5.08 -3.08
C ARG A 86 -15.30 -6.45 -2.74
N VAL A 87 -15.56 -7.27 -3.75
CA VAL A 87 -15.81 -8.70 -3.55
C VAL A 87 -14.52 -9.44 -3.88
N VAL A 88 -13.96 -10.13 -2.89
CA VAL A 88 -12.61 -10.70 -2.97
C VAL A 88 -12.55 -12.12 -2.42
N VAL A 89 -11.61 -12.92 -2.91
CA VAL A 89 -11.15 -14.15 -2.25
C VAL A 89 -9.74 -13.89 -1.70
N ARG A 90 -9.50 -14.28 -0.45
CA ARG A 90 -8.23 -14.13 0.28
C ARG A 90 -7.70 -15.49 0.74
N GLY A 91 -6.51 -15.50 1.33
CA GLY A 91 -5.86 -16.72 1.81
C GLY A 91 -5.23 -17.50 0.66
N ILE A 92 -4.69 -16.79 -0.32
CA ILE A 92 -4.00 -17.36 -1.46
C ILE A 92 -2.52 -17.48 -1.09
N ASP A 93 -2.03 -18.71 -0.92
CA ASP A 93 -0.71 -18.98 -0.35
C ASP A 93 0.45 -18.67 -1.31
N THR A 94 0.20 -18.74 -2.62
CA THR A 94 1.23 -18.51 -3.65
C THR A 94 0.66 -17.75 -4.83
N PHE A 95 1.53 -17.04 -5.55
CA PHE A 95 1.14 -16.35 -6.77
C PHE A 95 0.55 -17.30 -7.82
N ASP A 96 1.13 -18.51 -7.97
CA ASP A 96 0.68 -19.51 -8.94
C ASP A 96 -0.75 -19.98 -8.64
N VAL A 97 -1.07 -20.26 -7.37
CA VAL A 97 -2.45 -20.55 -6.94
C VAL A 97 -3.38 -19.37 -7.25
N GLY A 98 -2.91 -18.14 -7.10
CA GLY A 98 -3.64 -16.94 -7.50
C GLY A 98 -3.93 -16.89 -9.00
N VAL A 99 -2.94 -17.21 -9.85
CA VAL A 99 -3.08 -17.23 -11.31
C VAL A 99 -4.07 -18.31 -11.75
N ASP A 100 -4.02 -19.48 -11.11
CA ASP A 100 -4.98 -20.57 -11.37
C ASP A 100 -6.40 -20.15 -10.99
N LEU A 101 -6.59 -19.56 -9.80
CA LEU A 101 -7.87 -19.03 -9.34
C LEU A 101 -8.40 -17.93 -10.29
N GLN A 102 -7.53 -17.01 -10.71
CA GLN A 102 -7.90 -15.97 -11.67
C GLN A 102 -8.36 -16.59 -13.01
N SER A 103 -7.65 -17.60 -13.50
CA SER A 103 -7.97 -18.28 -14.74
C SER A 103 -9.31 -19.01 -14.65
N GLU A 104 -9.59 -19.66 -13.53
CA GLU A 104 -10.88 -20.30 -13.24
C GLU A 104 -12.03 -19.28 -13.22
N ALA A 105 -11.88 -18.20 -12.45
CA ALA A 105 -12.91 -17.18 -12.36
C ALA A 105 -13.19 -16.47 -13.69
N ARG A 106 -12.17 -16.28 -14.53
CA ARG A 106 -12.33 -15.74 -15.88
C ARG A 106 -13.11 -16.69 -16.80
N ARG A 107 -12.92 -18.01 -16.68
CA ARG A 107 -13.75 -18.99 -17.40
C ARG A 107 -15.22 -18.91 -16.98
N GLU A 108 -15.48 -18.58 -15.71
CA GLU A 108 -16.83 -18.34 -15.18
C GLU A 108 -17.40 -16.94 -15.49
N GLY A 109 -16.68 -16.13 -16.28
CA GLY A 109 -17.14 -14.82 -16.75
C GLY A 109 -16.84 -13.65 -15.80
N PHE A 110 -16.02 -13.84 -14.77
CA PHE A 110 -15.60 -12.76 -13.88
C PHE A 110 -14.27 -12.15 -14.35
N LEU A 111 -14.21 -10.82 -14.40
CA LEU A 111 -12.97 -10.09 -14.67
C LEU A 111 -12.15 -9.94 -13.39
N VAL A 112 -11.57 -11.06 -12.92
CA VAL A 112 -10.74 -11.08 -11.72
C VAL A 112 -9.38 -10.43 -11.95
N THR A 113 -8.98 -9.59 -11.01
CA THR A 113 -7.61 -9.09 -10.84
C THR A 113 -6.96 -9.75 -9.63
N LEU A 114 -5.64 -9.95 -9.69
CA LEU A 114 -4.85 -10.32 -8.52
C LEU A 114 -4.20 -9.06 -7.99
N GLU A 115 -4.52 -8.72 -6.74
CA GLU A 115 -4.04 -7.52 -6.08
C GLU A 115 -3.26 -7.89 -4.82
N CYS A 116 -2.09 -7.30 -4.66
CA CYS A 116 -1.29 -7.39 -3.45
C CYS A 116 -1.82 -6.37 -2.45
N ILE A 117 -2.26 -6.84 -1.28
CA ILE A 117 -2.54 -5.95 -0.15
C ILE A 117 -1.33 -5.97 0.79
N GLN A 118 -0.85 -4.79 1.14
CA GLN A 118 0.15 -4.63 2.19
C GLN A 118 -0.58 -4.28 3.49
N ALA A 119 -0.22 -4.99 4.56
CA ALA A 119 -0.62 -4.63 5.91
C ALA A 119 -0.06 -3.26 6.27
N LYS A 120 -0.64 -2.64 7.29
CA LYS A 120 0.04 -1.51 7.93
C LYS A 120 1.40 -1.97 8.47
N PRO A 121 2.48 -1.22 8.22
CA PRO A 121 3.79 -1.54 8.78
C PRO A 121 3.72 -1.42 10.30
N LEU A 122 3.78 -2.54 11.02
CA LEU A 122 3.55 -2.57 12.47
C LEU A 122 4.75 -3.07 13.28
N GLY A 123 5.88 -3.41 12.66
CA GLY A 123 7.08 -3.79 13.39
C GLY A 123 8.38 -3.13 12.95
N ARG A 124 9.44 -3.92 13.05
CA ARG A 124 10.84 -3.45 12.98
C ARG A 124 11.24 -3.22 11.53
N LEU A 125 12.23 -2.36 11.34
CA LEU A 125 12.87 -2.22 10.03
C LEU A 125 13.62 -3.49 9.70
N GLU A 126 13.50 -3.88 8.44
CA GLU A 126 14.15 -5.04 7.85
C GLU A 126 14.71 -4.65 6.49
N ALA A 127 15.82 -5.29 6.12
CA ALA A 127 16.51 -5.11 4.86
C ALA A 127 16.13 -6.26 3.94
N ILE A 128 15.45 -5.97 2.84
CA ILE A 128 15.03 -6.93 1.84
C ILE A 128 16.09 -7.01 0.74
N PHE A 129 16.73 -8.18 0.63
CA PHE A 129 17.75 -8.48 -0.37
C PHE A 129 17.17 -8.83 -1.74
N GLY A 130 15.88 -9.13 -1.78
CA GLY A 130 15.13 -9.40 -2.99
C GLY A 130 14.11 -10.51 -2.80
N HIS A 131 13.41 -10.81 -3.88
CA HIS A 131 12.30 -11.75 -3.93
C HIS A 131 12.62 -12.88 -4.92
N GLY A 132 12.18 -14.09 -4.60
CA GLY A 132 12.22 -15.23 -5.49
C GLY A 132 10.82 -15.82 -5.64
N ARG A 133 10.43 -16.17 -6.86
CA ARG A 133 9.14 -16.82 -7.12
C ARG A 133 9.00 -18.15 -6.37
N ASP A 134 10.11 -18.87 -6.23
CA ASP A 134 10.18 -20.15 -5.56
C ASP A 134 11.33 -20.19 -4.55
N ARG A 135 11.30 -21.23 -3.71
CA ARG A 135 12.28 -21.42 -2.63
C ARG A 135 13.71 -21.54 -3.15
N PRO A 136 14.01 -22.31 -4.24
CA PRO A 136 15.35 -22.34 -4.81
C PRO A 136 15.87 -20.97 -5.25
N THR A 137 15.06 -20.19 -5.96
CA THR A 137 15.43 -18.85 -6.45
C THR A 137 15.71 -17.91 -5.29
N ALA A 138 14.87 -17.92 -4.25
CA ALA A 138 15.09 -17.08 -3.07
C ALA A 138 16.29 -17.57 -2.23
N THR A 139 16.50 -18.88 -2.12
CA THR A 139 17.69 -19.46 -1.46
C THR A 139 18.98 -19.02 -2.14
N ALA A 140 18.98 -18.89 -3.47
CA ALA A 140 20.15 -18.38 -4.20
C ALA A 140 20.48 -16.93 -3.82
N ILE A 141 19.49 -16.11 -3.45
CA ILE A 141 19.71 -14.75 -2.93
C ILE A 141 20.38 -14.81 -1.55
N VAL A 142 19.88 -15.65 -0.64
CA VAL A 142 20.47 -15.84 0.70
C VAL A 142 21.91 -16.33 0.59
N ASN A 143 22.19 -17.33 -0.23
CA ASN A 143 23.53 -17.86 -0.42
C ASN A 143 24.49 -16.79 -0.98
N ARG A 144 24.00 -15.94 -1.88
CA ARG A 144 24.79 -14.82 -2.41
C ARG A 144 25.08 -13.77 -1.33
N ALA A 145 24.09 -13.45 -0.51
CA ALA A 145 24.24 -12.50 0.59
C ALA A 145 25.24 -13.02 1.64
N ASP A 146 25.14 -14.29 2.02
CA ASP A 146 26.08 -14.95 2.93
C ASP A 146 27.52 -14.93 2.38
N ALA A 147 27.71 -15.33 1.11
CA ALA A 147 29.00 -15.28 0.44
C ALA A 147 29.59 -13.85 0.33
N ALA A 148 28.74 -12.83 0.33
CA ALA A 148 29.14 -11.42 0.33
C ALA A 148 29.38 -10.84 1.73
N GLY A 149 29.31 -11.66 2.79
CA GLY A 149 29.57 -11.25 4.17
C GLY A 149 28.36 -10.68 4.89
N PHE A 150 27.13 -11.04 4.47
CA PHE A 150 25.90 -10.74 5.19
C PHE A 150 25.30 -12.02 5.80
N PRO A 151 25.95 -12.62 6.82
CA PRO A 151 25.40 -13.78 7.49
C PRO A 151 24.11 -13.38 8.22
N GLY A 152 23.10 -14.26 8.19
CA GLY A 152 21.84 -14.04 8.92
C GLY A 152 20.67 -13.55 8.06
N VAL A 153 20.85 -13.35 6.75
CA VAL A 153 19.72 -13.23 5.82
C VAL A 153 18.90 -14.52 5.86
N LYS A 154 17.58 -14.41 6.01
CA LYS A 154 16.65 -15.52 6.13
C LYS A 154 15.60 -15.47 5.02
N LEU A 155 14.93 -16.60 4.83
CA LEU A 155 13.76 -16.70 3.95
C LEU A 155 12.47 -16.70 4.75
N ARG A 156 11.46 -16.03 4.21
CA ARG A 156 10.05 -16.21 4.59
C ARG A 156 9.17 -16.14 3.34
N ASN A 157 7.90 -16.52 3.50
CA ASN A 157 6.93 -16.36 2.43
C ASN A 157 6.70 -14.88 2.19
N ASP A 158 6.79 -14.46 0.94
CA ASP A 158 6.39 -13.12 0.53
C ASP A 158 4.86 -13.07 0.55
N PRO A 159 4.24 -12.13 1.27
CA PRO A 159 2.80 -12.05 1.37
C PRO A 159 2.07 -11.89 0.03
N CYS A 160 2.74 -11.35 -0.98
CA CYS A 160 2.17 -11.15 -2.30
C CYS A 160 2.61 -12.22 -3.31
N GLY A 161 3.23 -13.29 -2.80
CA GLY A 161 3.52 -14.51 -3.50
C GLY A 161 5.02 -14.74 -3.69
N GLY A 162 5.43 -15.99 -3.50
CA GLY A 162 6.84 -16.39 -3.55
C GLY A 162 7.50 -16.26 -2.18
N PHE A 163 8.77 -15.88 -2.19
CA PHE A 163 9.61 -15.82 -1.00
C PHE A 163 10.44 -14.54 -1.03
N GLU A 164 10.66 -13.96 0.12
CA GLU A 164 11.57 -12.82 0.30
C GLU A 164 12.79 -13.25 1.11
N ALA A 165 13.95 -12.72 0.72
CA ALA A 165 15.19 -12.84 1.48
C ALA A 165 15.39 -11.55 2.29
N TYR A 166 15.39 -11.66 3.61
CA TYR A 166 15.37 -10.50 4.50
C TYR A 166 16.39 -10.61 5.64
N LEU A 167 16.86 -9.47 6.12
CA LEU A 167 17.64 -9.33 7.34
C LEU A 167 16.90 -8.39 8.30
N ALA A 168 16.57 -8.91 9.48
CA ALA A 168 15.96 -8.14 10.55
C ALA A 168 16.98 -7.79 11.63
N GLY A 169 16.60 -6.89 12.54
CA GLY A 169 17.36 -6.64 13.77
C GLY A 169 17.86 -5.21 13.95
N PHE A 170 17.57 -4.31 13.01
CA PHE A 170 17.94 -2.89 13.14
C PHE A 170 17.22 -2.26 14.34
N GLU A 171 17.95 -1.45 15.10
CA GLU A 171 17.45 -0.67 16.22
C GLU A 171 16.70 0.57 15.75
N ASP A 172 17.23 1.24 14.72
CA ASP A 172 16.67 2.47 14.18
C ASP A 172 16.86 2.62 12.65
N GLN A 173 16.26 3.68 12.11
CA GLN A 173 16.31 4.02 10.68
C GLN A 173 17.73 4.30 10.18
N ARG A 174 18.56 4.95 11.00
CA ARG A 174 19.90 5.36 10.61
C ARG A 174 20.82 4.14 10.47
N GLU A 175 20.70 3.18 11.38
CA GLU A 175 21.41 1.91 11.29
C GLU A 175 21.01 1.14 10.01
N ALA A 176 19.71 1.06 9.74
CA ALA A 176 19.19 0.39 8.56
C ALA A 176 19.67 1.06 7.25
N GLU A 177 19.68 2.40 7.18
CA GLU A 177 20.19 3.14 6.01
C GLU A 177 21.70 2.97 5.83
N ALA A 178 22.47 2.98 6.92
CA ALA A 178 23.91 2.69 6.87
C ALA A 178 24.17 1.27 6.37
N PHE A 179 23.34 0.31 6.75
CA PHE A 179 23.40 -1.06 6.23
C PHE A 179 23.11 -1.12 4.73
N VAL A 180 22.07 -0.42 4.23
CA VAL A 180 21.76 -0.35 2.79
C VAL A 180 22.96 0.17 1.99
N ALA A 181 23.63 1.22 2.48
CA ALA A 181 24.83 1.74 1.82
C ALA A 181 25.96 0.69 1.73
N GLN A 182 26.17 -0.09 2.79
CA GLN A 182 27.14 -1.19 2.79
C GLN A 182 26.73 -2.33 1.84
N ALA A 183 25.45 -2.68 1.80
CA ALA A 183 24.91 -3.69 0.88
C ALA A 183 25.08 -3.27 -0.58
N LYS A 184 24.81 -2.00 -0.89
CA LYS A 184 24.99 -1.41 -2.21
C LYS A 184 26.44 -1.43 -2.67
N ALA A 185 27.39 -1.13 -1.78
CA ALA A 185 28.81 -1.24 -2.07
C ALA A 185 29.26 -2.68 -2.40
N ARG A 186 28.49 -3.68 -1.98
CA ARG A 186 28.70 -5.11 -2.28
C ARG A 186 27.79 -5.65 -3.40
N GLY A 187 27.13 -4.77 -4.14
CA GLY A 187 26.34 -5.13 -5.32
C GLY A 187 24.90 -5.56 -5.05
N PHE A 188 24.34 -5.25 -3.87
CA PHE A 188 22.94 -5.50 -3.54
C PHE A 188 22.13 -4.21 -3.55
N ASP A 189 20.97 -4.23 -4.22
CA ASP A 189 19.98 -3.14 -4.15
C ASP A 189 18.94 -3.50 -3.08
N VAL A 190 19.32 -3.28 -1.82
CA VAL A 190 18.48 -3.61 -0.65
C VAL A 190 17.42 -2.53 -0.44
N VAL A 191 16.18 -2.96 -0.20
CA VAL A 191 15.07 -2.07 0.17
C VAL A 191 14.79 -2.22 1.66
N LEU A 192 14.47 -1.10 2.33
CA LEU A 192 14.01 -1.15 3.73
C LEU A 192 12.50 -1.26 3.79
N GLU A 193 12.02 -2.25 4.52
CA GLU A 193 10.60 -2.46 4.79
C GLU A 193 10.34 -2.51 6.29
N ARG A 194 9.14 -2.11 6.70
CA ARG A 194 8.65 -2.35 8.06
C ARG A 194 7.64 -3.47 8.01
N ASN A 195 7.94 -4.55 8.71
CA ASN A 195 7.04 -5.68 8.90
C ASN A 195 6.50 -5.65 10.32
#